data_AF-A0A4P9W754-F1
#
_entry.id   AF-A0A4P9W754-F1
#
_cell.length_a   1.000
_cell.length_b   1.000
_cell.length_c   1.000
_cell.angle_alpha   90.00
_cell.angle_beta   90.00
_cell.angle_gamma   90.00
#
_symmetry.space_group_name_H-M   'P 1'
#
loop_
_entity.id
_entity.type
_entity.pdbx_description
1 polymer ?
#
loop_
_entity_poly.entity_id
_entity_poly.type
_entity_poly.pdbx_seq_one_letter_code
_entity_poly.pdbx_strand_id
1 'polypeptide(L)'
;MPNSSLGQTAASTRRPSTSASRPGTSASARNSTHAARGVAREGSFVVAVVEGRGVASEIGLAAINCGTAQCQLYQFADSQTYVKTLHKISLLDPVEILMPITAVEPTRSKLCHIIEEAFPDTDLVPAQRKYFNDEAGLTFIANYCLEEGMFPKNA
;
A
#
# COMPACT_ATOMS: atom_id res chain seq x y z
N MET A 1 -25.43 -4.61 87.05
CA MET A 1 -26.80 -4.85 86.57
C MET A 1 -27.08 -3.88 85.44
N PRO A 2 -27.65 -4.25 84.29
CA PRO A 2 -27.52 -5.45 83.43
C PRO A 2 -26.86 -5.08 82.07
N ASN A 3 -26.17 -6.02 81.38
CA ASN A 3 -26.62 -6.73 80.17
C ASN A 3 -26.54 -5.85 78.88
N SER A 4 -26.09 -6.27 77.70
CA SER A 4 -26.26 -7.59 77.08
C SER A 4 -25.41 -7.75 75.80
N SER A 5 -24.90 -8.98 75.61
CA SER A 5 -24.92 -9.81 74.38
C SER A 5 -24.36 -9.26 73.04
N LEU A 6 -23.24 -9.79 72.53
CA LEU A 6 -23.08 -10.99 71.67
C LEU A 6 -23.13 -10.67 70.16
N GLY A 7 -22.10 -11.12 69.44
CA GLY A 7 -22.14 -11.19 67.97
C GLY A 7 -20.75 -11.30 67.32
N GLN A 8 -20.11 -12.47 67.40
CA GLN A 8 -19.06 -12.85 66.45
C GLN A 8 -19.69 -13.13 65.09
N THR A 9 -19.10 -12.67 63.99
CA THR A 9 -19.07 -13.41 62.72
C THR A 9 -17.94 -12.93 61.81
N ALA A 10 -17.38 -13.91 61.10
CA ALA A 10 -16.18 -13.88 60.28
C ALA A 10 -16.30 -13.09 58.95
N ALA A 11 -15.11 -12.75 58.44
CA ALA A 11 -14.67 -12.68 57.04
C ALA A 11 -15.56 -11.98 55.98
N SER A 12 -14.99 -11.00 55.29
CA SER A 12 -14.63 -11.15 53.87
C SER A 12 -14.03 -9.86 53.32
N THR A 13 -12.75 -9.91 52.93
CA THR A 13 -12.06 -8.88 52.17
C THR A 13 -12.74 -8.72 50.80
N ARG A 14 -13.60 -7.71 50.64
CA ARG A 14 -14.16 -7.35 49.34
C ARG A 14 -13.13 -6.59 48.52
N ARG A 15 -12.52 -7.29 47.54
CA ARG A 15 -11.80 -6.67 46.42
C ARG A 15 -12.75 -5.80 45.60
N PRO A 16 -12.36 -4.59 45.16
CA PRO A 16 -13.13 -3.86 44.17
C PRO A 16 -13.10 -4.61 42.84
N SER A 17 -14.28 -4.94 42.32
CA SER A 17 -14.45 -5.46 40.97
C SER A 17 -14.16 -4.37 39.95
N THR A 18 -13.16 -4.59 39.10
CA THR A 18 -12.91 -3.79 37.90
C THR A 18 -14.04 -4.01 36.90
N SER A 19 -15.00 -3.09 36.84
CA SER A 19 -15.97 -3.07 35.75
C SER A 19 -15.32 -2.40 34.55
N ALA A 20 -14.79 -3.22 33.64
CA ALA A 20 -14.27 -2.79 32.36
C ALA A 20 -15.43 -2.36 31.44
N SER A 21 -15.74 -1.07 31.42
CA SER A 21 -16.58 -0.48 30.37
C SER A 21 -15.72 -0.23 29.13
N ARG A 22 -15.58 -1.25 28.27
CA ARG A 22 -15.11 -1.05 26.89
C ARG A 22 -16.28 -0.48 26.07
N PRO A 23 -16.19 0.74 25.51
CA PRO A 23 -17.13 1.16 24.49
C PRO A 23 -16.90 0.29 23.26
N GLY A 24 -17.91 -0.50 22.87
CA GLY A 24 -17.92 -1.20 21.60
C GLY A 24 -18.00 -0.17 20.49
N THR A 25 -16.88 0.09 19.82
CA THR A 25 -16.91 0.77 18.52
C THR A 25 -17.61 -0.14 17.54
N SER A 26 -18.85 0.22 17.22
CA SER A 26 -19.61 -0.29 16.09
C SER A 26 -18.70 -0.37 14.87
N ALA A 27 -18.62 -1.56 14.27
CA ALA A 27 -18.01 -1.77 12.97
C ALA A 27 -18.64 -0.78 11.98
N SER A 28 -17.87 0.23 11.58
CA SER A 28 -18.26 1.11 10.49
C SER A 28 -18.31 0.23 9.24
N ALA A 29 -19.54 0.01 8.75
CA ALA A 29 -19.79 -0.68 7.50
C ALA A 29 -18.91 -0.04 6.42
N ARG A 30 -18.01 -0.85 5.85
CA ARG A 30 -17.25 -0.47 4.66
C ARG A 30 -18.27 -0.25 3.55
N ASN A 31 -18.61 1.01 3.29
CA ASN A 31 -19.32 1.38 2.08
C ASN A 31 -18.38 1.11 0.88
N SER A 32 -18.44 -0.10 0.33
CA SER A 32 -17.92 -0.40 -1.01
C SER A 32 -18.88 0.19 -2.04
N THR A 33 -18.86 1.51 -2.19
CA THR A 33 -19.53 2.18 -3.30
C THR A 33 -18.65 2.10 -4.55
N HIS A 34 -18.65 0.94 -5.21
CA HIS A 34 -18.24 0.82 -6.62
C HIS A 34 -19.41 1.17 -7.55
N ALA A 35 -20.00 2.35 -7.37
CA ALA A 35 -21.09 2.83 -8.21
C ALA A 35 -20.77 4.21 -8.77
N ALA A 36 -20.67 4.25 -10.10
CA ALA A 36 -20.68 5.42 -10.99
C ALA A 36 -19.46 6.37 -10.92
N ARG A 37 -18.38 6.02 -11.63
CA ARG A 37 -17.55 7.04 -12.30
C ARG A 37 -17.74 6.89 -13.82
N GLY A 38 -18.89 7.37 -14.29
CA GLY A 38 -19.24 7.53 -15.71
C GLY A 38 -18.53 8.70 -16.37
N VAL A 39 -17.20 8.73 -16.24
CA VAL A 39 -16.27 9.46 -17.11
C VAL A 39 -15.30 8.37 -17.51
N ALA A 40 -15.12 8.13 -18.81
CA ALA A 40 -14.19 7.11 -19.31
C ALA A 40 -12.92 7.11 -18.44
N ARG A 41 -12.64 5.99 -17.74
CA ARG A 41 -11.37 5.83 -17.03
C ARG A 41 -10.30 5.79 -18.13
N GLU A 42 -9.77 6.95 -18.46
CA GLU A 42 -8.61 7.09 -19.34
C GLU A 42 -7.38 6.57 -18.57
N GLY A 43 -7.28 5.25 -18.46
CA GLY A 43 -6.11 4.53 -17.97
C GLY A 43 -6.36 3.54 -16.85
N SER A 44 -6.21 2.26 -17.16
CA SER A 44 -5.68 1.25 -16.25
C SER A 44 -4.15 1.23 -16.39
N PHE A 45 -3.41 1.27 -15.28
CA PHE A 45 -1.95 1.26 -15.34
C PHE A 45 -1.36 -0.09 -14.91
N VAL A 46 -0.34 -0.55 -15.63
CA VAL A 46 0.61 -1.52 -15.07
C VAL A 46 1.70 -0.73 -14.37
N VAL A 47 1.94 -1.02 -13.10
CA VAL A 47 2.87 -0.25 -12.25
C VAL A 47 4.00 -1.16 -11.78
N ALA A 48 5.25 -0.79 -12.05
CA ALA A 48 6.42 -1.44 -11.48
C ALA A 48 7.02 -0.57 -10.37
N VAL A 49 7.38 -1.17 -9.24
CA VAL A 49 7.92 -0.46 -8.08
C VAL A 49 9.14 -1.18 -7.49
N VAL A 50 10.16 -0.42 -7.12
CA VAL A 50 11.39 -0.90 -6.49
C VAL A 50 11.86 0.06 -5.40
N GLU A 51 12.38 -0.49 -4.31
CA GLU A 51 13.09 0.27 -3.28
C GLU A 51 14.60 0.18 -3.51
N GLY A 52 15.26 1.34 -3.54
CA GLY A 52 16.71 1.48 -3.65
C GLY A 52 17.44 0.93 -2.44
N ARG A 53 18.70 0.51 -2.63
CA ARG A 53 19.57 0.05 -1.55
C ARG A 53 20.35 1.25 -1.01
N GLY A 54 20.01 1.73 0.18
CA GLY A 54 20.69 2.88 0.77
C GLY A 54 20.17 3.25 2.15
N VAL A 55 20.75 4.29 2.76
CA VAL A 55 20.30 4.85 4.04
C VAL A 55 18.98 5.61 3.88
N ALA A 56 18.74 6.16 2.69
CA ALA A 56 17.46 6.75 2.31
C ALA A 56 16.57 5.68 1.65
N SER A 57 15.29 5.60 2.07
CA SER A 57 14.26 4.80 1.38
C SER A 57 13.86 5.50 0.09
N GLU A 58 14.69 5.36 -0.93
CA GLU A 58 14.42 5.85 -2.26
C GLU A 58 13.56 4.85 -3.04
N ILE A 59 12.56 5.36 -3.75
CA ILE A 59 11.59 4.57 -4.51
C ILE A 59 11.74 4.91 -5.98
N GLY A 60 11.94 3.87 -6.79
CA GLY A 60 11.75 3.92 -8.24
C GLY A 60 10.38 3.35 -8.59
N LEU A 61 9.61 4.08 -9.40
CA LEU A 61 8.31 3.65 -9.87
C LEU A 61 8.18 3.95 -11.36
N ALA A 62 7.73 2.95 -12.13
CA ALA A 62 7.40 3.09 -13.54
C ALA A 62 5.94 2.70 -13.74
N ALA A 63 5.21 3.45 -14.56
CA ALA A 63 3.80 3.19 -14.81
C ALA A 63 3.50 3.32 -16.30
N ILE A 64 2.82 2.34 -16.88
CA ILE A 64 2.40 2.35 -18.28
C ILE A 64 0.87 2.33 -18.33
N ASN A 65 0.29 3.33 -18.99
CA ASN A 65 -1.15 3.35 -19.26
C ASN A 65 -1.46 2.36 -20.39
N CYS A 66 -2.28 1.34 -20.11
CA CYS A 66 -2.63 0.31 -21.09
C CYS A 66 -3.43 0.83 -22.29
N GLY A 67 -4.15 1.95 -22.12
CA GLY A 67 -4.97 2.55 -23.18
C GLY A 67 -4.17 3.45 -24.12
N THR A 68 -3.21 4.22 -23.58
CA THR A 68 -2.47 5.24 -24.34
C THR A 68 -1.02 4.86 -24.66
N ALA A 69 -0.52 3.76 -24.08
CA ALA A 69 0.89 3.37 -24.11
C ALA A 69 1.86 4.46 -23.55
N GLN A 70 1.34 5.43 -22.80
CA GLN A 70 2.17 6.44 -22.16
C GLN A 70 2.91 5.82 -20.96
N CYS A 71 4.23 5.96 -20.97
CA CYS A 71 5.10 5.57 -19.86
C CYS A 71 5.40 6.79 -18.97
N GLN A 72 5.33 6.60 -17.66
CA GLN A 72 5.64 7.60 -16.65
C GLN A 72 6.67 7.03 -15.67
N LEU A 73 7.76 7.76 -15.43
CA LEU A 73 8.84 7.35 -14.54
C LEU A 73 8.92 8.30 -13.35
N TYR A 74 9.15 7.73 -12.17
CA TYR A 74 9.17 8.44 -10.90
C TYR A 74 10.33 7.94 -10.06
N GLN A 75 11.07 8.89 -9.48
CA GLN A 75 12.12 8.62 -8.50
C GLN A 75 11.98 9.61 -7.36
N PHE A 76 11.78 9.12 -6.14
CA PHE A 76 11.60 9.99 -4.97
C PHE A 76 12.00 9.29 -3.67
N ALA A 77 12.40 10.08 -2.68
CA ALA A 77 12.58 9.60 -1.31
C ALA A 77 11.24 9.52 -0.57
N ASP A 78 11.03 8.41 0.13
CA ASP A 78 9.90 8.17 1.00
C ASP A 78 10.36 7.91 2.44
N SER A 79 9.38 7.86 3.34
CA SER A 79 9.56 7.43 4.71
C SER A 79 9.37 5.92 4.85
N GLN A 80 9.65 5.41 6.05
CA GLN A 80 9.40 4.03 6.44
C GLN A 80 7.91 3.62 6.45
N THR A 81 6.99 4.55 6.18
CA THR A 81 5.55 4.28 6.06
C THR A 81 5.06 4.28 4.61
N TYR A 82 5.94 4.64 3.66
CA TYR A 82 5.69 4.64 2.22
C TYR A 82 4.42 5.38 1.75
N VAL A 83 3.98 6.40 2.50
CA VAL A 83 2.73 7.13 2.21
C VAL A 83 2.76 7.78 0.83
N LYS A 84 3.91 8.31 0.38
CA LYS A 84 4.01 8.92 -0.96
C LYS A 84 3.85 7.86 -2.05
N THR A 85 4.47 6.70 -1.86
CA THR A 85 4.40 5.55 -2.76
C THR A 85 2.97 5.04 -2.88
N LEU A 86 2.30 4.78 -1.75
CA LEU A 86 0.90 4.33 -1.73
C LEU A 86 -0.03 5.33 -2.40
N HIS A 87 0.12 6.62 -2.09
CA HIS A 87 -0.68 7.66 -2.72
C HIS A 87 -0.47 7.70 -4.23
N LYS A 88 0.77 7.60 -4.70
CA LYS A 88 1.10 7.63 -6.11
C LYS A 88 0.53 6.42 -6.86
N ILE A 89 0.65 5.22 -6.30
CA ILE A 89 0.04 4.01 -6.85
C ILE A 89 -1.47 4.18 -6.92
N SER A 90 -2.12 4.67 -5.88
CA SER A 90 -3.58 4.88 -5.86
C SER A 90 -4.07 5.84 -6.95
N LEU A 91 -3.33 6.92 -7.24
CA LEU A 91 -3.66 7.84 -8.33
C LEU A 91 -3.56 7.21 -9.73
N LEU A 92 -2.74 6.17 -9.88
CA LEU A 92 -2.55 5.44 -11.13
C LEU A 92 -3.60 4.35 -11.34
N ASP A 93 -4.45 4.02 -10.36
CA ASP A 93 -5.50 2.97 -10.47
C ASP A 93 -4.96 1.67 -11.12
N PRO A 94 -3.98 1.00 -10.48
CA PRO A 94 -3.22 -0.08 -11.10
C PRO A 94 -4.11 -1.31 -11.35
N VAL A 95 -3.92 -1.94 -12.51
CA VAL A 95 -4.46 -3.29 -12.78
C VAL A 95 -3.53 -4.40 -12.31
N GLU A 96 -2.22 -4.12 -12.28
CA GLU A 96 -1.19 -5.05 -11.83
C GLU A 96 -0.01 -4.26 -11.26
N ILE A 97 0.59 -4.77 -10.18
CA ILE A 97 1.76 -4.18 -9.54
C ILE A 97 2.93 -5.17 -9.64
N LEU A 98 3.96 -4.79 -10.41
CA LEU A 98 5.19 -5.54 -10.58
C LEU A 98 6.22 -5.16 -9.51
N MET A 99 6.85 -6.17 -8.92
CA MET A 99 7.98 -6.00 -8.01
C MET A 99 9.12 -6.95 -8.39
N PRO A 100 10.40 -6.62 -8.08
CA PRO A 100 11.47 -7.58 -8.24
C PRO A 100 11.18 -8.82 -7.40
N ILE A 101 11.39 -10.02 -7.95
CA ILE A 101 11.16 -11.28 -7.24
C ILE A 101 11.93 -11.35 -5.92
N THR A 102 13.10 -10.71 -5.84
CA THR A 102 13.91 -10.61 -4.62
C THR A 102 13.27 -9.77 -3.51
N ALA A 103 12.22 -9.00 -3.80
CA ALA A 103 11.43 -8.26 -2.82
C ALA A 103 10.21 -9.07 -2.34
N VAL A 104 9.89 -10.18 -3.01
CA VAL A 104 8.75 -11.05 -2.68
C VAL A 104 9.23 -12.35 -2.05
N GLU A 105 10.32 -12.91 -2.57
CA GLU A 105 10.88 -14.21 -2.19
C GLU A 105 12.37 -14.11 -1.81
N PRO A 106 12.86 -14.95 -0.88
CA PRO A 106 12.08 -15.93 -0.09
C PRO A 106 11.27 -15.27 1.04
N THR A 107 11.62 -14.04 1.40
CA THR A 107 10.93 -13.25 2.41
C THR A 107 10.47 -11.95 1.77
N ARG A 108 9.20 -11.60 1.96
CA ARG A 108 8.65 -10.35 1.48
C ARG A 108 9.32 -9.16 2.15
N SER A 109 9.61 -8.14 1.37
CA SER A 109 10.08 -6.87 1.89
C SER A 109 8.97 -6.14 2.62
N LYS A 110 9.35 -5.16 3.45
CA LYS A 110 8.39 -4.29 4.13
C LYS A 110 7.48 -3.55 3.14
N LEU A 111 8.07 -3.03 2.05
CA LEU A 111 7.31 -2.37 0.99
C LEU A 111 6.29 -3.32 0.35
N CYS A 112 6.70 -4.57 0.06
CA CYS A 112 5.80 -5.58 -0.51
C CYS A 112 4.58 -5.79 0.39
N HIS A 113 4.78 -6.03 1.69
CA HIS A 113 3.67 -6.20 2.64
C HIS A 113 2.74 -4.99 2.70
N ILE A 114 3.30 -3.77 2.73
CA ILE A 114 2.51 -2.55 2.81
C ILE A 114 1.67 -2.34 1.54
N ILE A 115 2.21 -2.69 0.36
CA ILE A 115 1.48 -2.64 -0.90
C ILE A 115 0.38 -3.71 -0.95
N GLU A 116 0.67 -4.96 -0.57
CA GLU A 116 -0.33 -6.04 -0.52
C GLU A 116 -1.51 -5.68 0.41
N GLU A 117 -1.24 -5.04 1.54
CA GLU A 117 -2.28 -4.60 2.48
C GLU A 117 -3.09 -3.42 1.93
N ALA A 118 -2.44 -2.49 1.23
CA ALA A 118 -3.10 -1.30 0.69
C ALA A 118 -3.94 -1.57 -0.57
N PHE A 119 -3.56 -2.58 -1.36
CA PHE A 119 -4.21 -2.92 -2.64
C PHE A 119 -4.59 -4.42 -2.70
N PRO A 120 -5.50 -4.89 -1.83
CA PRO A 120 -5.84 -6.31 -1.73
C PRO A 120 -6.54 -6.88 -2.97
N ASP A 121 -7.12 -6.01 -3.80
CA ASP A 121 -7.83 -6.37 -5.03
C ASP A 121 -6.95 -6.21 -6.29
N THR A 122 -5.68 -5.85 -6.14
CA THR A 122 -4.73 -5.69 -7.24
C THR A 122 -3.67 -6.79 -7.21
N ASP A 123 -3.44 -7.43 -8.34
CA ASP A 123 -2.45 -8.51 -8.43
C ASP A 123 -1.02 -7.97 -8.24
N LEU A 124 -0.30 -8.54 -7.28
CA LEU A 124 1.13 -8.31 -7.09
C LEU A 124 1.92 -9.40 -7.79
N VAL A 125 2.67 -9.02 -8.82
CA VAL A 125 3.34 -9.96 -9.72
C VAL A 125 4.85 -9.85 -9.61
N PRO A 126 5.53 -10.92 -9.13
CA PRO A 126 6.98 -10.96 -9.06
C PRO A 126 7.61 -11.04 -10.46
N ALA A 127 8.53 -10.12 -10.76
CA ALA A 127 9.28 -10.07 -12.00
C ALA A 127 10.78 -10.36 -11.78
N GLN A 128 11.45 -10.99 -12.75
CA GLN A 128 12.86 -11.38 -12.60
C GLN A 128 13.75 -10.16 -12.36
N ARG A 129 14.69 -10.28 -11.40
CA ARG A 129 15.59 -9.18 -11.02
C ARG A 129 16.38 -8.59 -12.18
N LYS A 130 16.65 -9.37 -13.24
CA LYS A 130 17.36 -8.92 -14.45
C LYS A 130 16.65 -7.79 -15.20
N TYR A 131 15.33 -7.63 -15.03
CA TYR A 131 14.56 -6.56 -15.65
C TYR A 131 14.60 -5.24 -14.87
N PHE A 132 15.09 -5.24 -13.63
CA PHE A 132 15.26 -4.04 -12.80
C PHE A 132 16.71 -3.53 -12.88
N ASN A 133 17.25 -3.41 -14.09
CA ASN A 133 18.62 -2.96 -14.33
C ASN A 133 18.59 -1.56 -14.98
N ASP A 134 19.26 -0.60 -14.35
CA ASP A 134 19.19 0.80 -14.73
C ASP A 134 19.77 1.06 -16.13
N GLU A 135 20.91 0.46 -16.46
CA GLU A 135 21.57 0.60 -17.77
C GLU A 135 20.75 0.00 -18.90
N ALA A 136 20.22 -1.22 -18.70
CA ALA A 136 19.33 -1.85 -19.64
C ALA A 136 18.02 -1.06 -19.78
N GLY A 137 17.47 -0.56 -18.67
CA GLY A 137 16.26 0.27 -18.64
C GLY A 137 16.41 1.57 -19.46
N LEU A 138 17.53 2.28 -19.29
CA LEU A 138 17.85 3.47 -20.09
C LEU A 138 17.96 3.12 -21.58
N THR A 139 18.56 1.98 -21.92
CA THR A 139 18.63 1.50 -23.30
C THR A 139 17.25 1.22 -23.87
N PHE A 140 16.34 0.63 -23.09
CA PHE A 140 14.94 0.42 -23.51
C PHE A 140 14.21 1.74 -23.75
N ILE A 141 14.37 2.72 -22.86
CA ILE A 141 13.75 4.04 -23.03
C ILE A 141 14.25 4.68 -24.34
N ALA A 142 15.57 4.69 -24.57
CA ALA A 142 16.16 5.29 -25.77
C ALA A 142 15.69 4.61 -27.07
N ASN A 143 15.46 3.30 -27.05
CA ASN A 143 15.10 2.54 -28.25
C ASN A 143 13.59 2.52 -28.54
N TYR A 144 12.74 2.63 -27.51
CA TYR A 144 11.29 2.38 -27.64
C TYR A 144 10.41 3.55 -27.23
N CYS A 145 10.90 4.50 -26.43
CA CYS A 145 10.10 5.67 -26.08
C CYS A 145 10.25 6.76 -27.15
N LEU A 146 9.12 7.33 -27.55
CA LEU A 146 9.08 8.56 -28.34
C LEU A 146 9.15 9.75 -27.38
N GLU A 147 9.90 10.79 -27.75
CA GLU A 147 9.88 12.03 -26.96
C GLU A 147 8.50 12.68 -27.03
N GLU A 148 8.08 13.24 -25.89
CA GLU A 148 6.82 13.94 -25.77
C GLU A 148 6.79 15.13 -26.75
N GLY A 149 5.94 15.03 -27.78
CA GLY A 149 5.84 16.04 -28.84
C GLY A 149 6.25 15.58 -30.25
N MET A 150 6.72 14.32 -30.42
CA MET A 150 6.99 13.74 -31.74
C MET A 150 5.74 13.23 -32.48
N PHE A 151 4.57 13.24 -31.86
CA PHE A 151 3.32 12.96 -32.56
C PHE A 151 2.96 14.17 -33.43
N PRO A 152 2.71 13.99 -34.74
CA PRO A 152 2.21 15.08 -35.57
C PRO A 152 0.92 15.59 -34.95
N LYS A 153 0.93 16.84 -34.47
CA LYS A 153 -0.28 17.60 -34.22
C LYS A 153 -0.90 17.84 -35.60
N ASN A 154 -1.68 16.89 -36.12
CA ASN A 154 -2.72 17.03 -37.15
C ASN A 154 -3.13 15.65 -37.71
N ALA A 155 -4.35 15.24 -37.40
CA ALA A 155 -5.27 14.59 -38.33
C ALA A 155 -6.68 15.09 -38.02
#